data_AF-A0A2N9AMF8-F1
#
_entry.id   AF-A0A2N9AMF8-F1
#
_cell.length_a   1.000
_cell.length_b   1.000
_cell.length_c   1.000
_cell.angle_alpha   90.00
_cell.angle_beta   90.00
_cell.angle_gamma   90.00
#
_symmetry.space_group_name_H-M   'P 1'
#
loop_
_entity.id
_entity.type
_entity.pdbx_description
1 polymer ?
#
loop_
_entity_poly.entity_id
_entity_poly.type
_entity_poly.pdbx_seq_one_letter_code
_entity_poly.pdbx_strand_id
1 'polypeptide(L)'
;MVATGRSSVVGSWNATDAAGSCKVSLSSTPSLDLYKASAAGCGNKDLAKVSAWDFRDGEVYLYQPGGTVTARLRQAGGGLEGALSKSGAQLSMAR
;
A
#
# COMPACT_ATOMS: atom_id res chain seq x y z
N MET A 1 -18.66 10.17 -12.58
CA MET A 1 -18.09 8.80 -12.58
C MET A 1 -17.39 8.59 -11.24
N VAL A 2 -18.06 7.95 -10.28
CA VAL A 2 -17.43 7.61 -9.00
C VAL A 2 -16.32 6.63 -9.33
N ALA A 3 -15.07 7.02 -9.07
CA ALA A 3 -13.91 6.19 -9.32
C ALA A 3 -13.88 5.03 -8.31
N THR A 4 -14.81 4.09 -8.44
CA THR A 4 -14.84 2.85 -7.66
C THR A 4 -13.77 1.94 -8.25
N GLY A 5 -12.55 2.04 -7.71
CA GLY A 5 -11.39 1.29 -8.21
C GLY A 5 -10.07 1.96 -7.85
N ARG A 6 -8.96 1.42 -8.37
CA ARG A 6 -7.57 1.88 -8.21
C ARG A 6 -7.40 3.40 -7.99
N SER A 7 -8.08 4.24 -8.75
CA SER A 7 -8.01 5.71 -8.63
C SER A 7 -8.46 6.26 -7.27
N SER A 8 -9.35 5.58 -6.56
CA SER A 8 -9.76 5.93 -5.18
C SER A 8 -8.69 5.62 -4.14
N VAL A 9 -7.73 4.75 -4.44
CA VAL A 9 -6.59 4.43 -3.57
C VAL A 9 -5.32 5.18 -3.98
N VAL A 10 -5.30 5.83 -5.14
CA VAL A 10 -4.20 6.73 -5.53
C VAL A 10 -4.21 7.95 -4.60
N GLY A 11 -3.04 8.32 -4.09
CA GLY A 11 -2.86 9.44 -3.18
C GLY A 11 -1.84 9.15 -2.08
N SER A 12 -1.72 10.10 -1.15
CA SER A 12 -0.90 9.95 0.05
C SER A 12 -1.73 9.35 1.17
N TRP A 13 -1.18 8.33 1.83
CA TRP A 13 -1.78 7.60 2.94
C TRP A 13 -0.83 7.57 4.12
N ASN A 14 -1.34 7.72 5.33
CA ASN A 14 -0.64 7.39 6.56
C ASN A 14 -0.90 5.93 6.91
N ALA A 15 0.10 5.09 6.74
CA ALA A 15 0.11 3.70 7.12
C ALA A 15 0.60 3.56 8.57
N THR A 16 -0.20 2.94 9.42
CA THR A 16 0.14 2.66 10.82
C THR A 16 0.21 1.15 10.99
N ASP A 17 1.36 0.68 11.46
CA ASP A 17 1.63 -0.72 11.78
C ASP A 17 2.17 -0.86 13.21
N ALA A 18 2.51 -2.08 13.61
CA ALA A 18 3.09 -2.35 14.92
C ALA A 18 4.48 -1.71 15.14
N ALA A 19 5.20 -1.33 14.08
CA ALA A 19 6.49 -0.66 14.17
C ALA A 19 6.37 0.87 14.24
N GLY A 20 5.25 1.43 13.81
CA GLY A 20 4.93 2.85 13.92
C GLY A 20 4.03 3.37 12.79
N SER A 21 4.01 4.69 12.59
CA SER A 21 3.27 5.34 11.51
C SER A 21 4.21 5.85 10.42
N CYS A 22 3.86 5.68 9.15
CA CYS A 22 4.62 6.20 8.03
C CYS A 22 3.76 6.63 6.85
N LYS A 23 4.34 7.43 5.95
CA LYS A 23 3.63 7.97 4.80
C LYS A 23 3.89 7.10 3.57
N VAL A 24 2.82 6.63 2.95
CA VAL A 24 2.86 5.84 1.72
C VAL A 24 2.10 6.58 0.63
N SER A 25 2.80 6.90 -0.45
CA SER A 25 2.23 7.55 -1.62
C SER A 25 2.01 6.52 -2.73
N LEU A 26 0.75 6.31 -3.09
CA LEU A 26 0.33 5.44 -4.18
C LEU A 26 0.09 6.31 -5.41
N SER A 27 0.88 6.13 -6.45
CA SER A 27 0.79 6.89 -7.70
C SER A 27 0.19 6.02 -8.80
N SER A 28 -0.67 6.57 -9.66
CA SER A 28 -1.17 5.87 -10.85
C SER A 28 -0.16 5.79 -12.00
N THR A 29 1.10 6.14 -11.75
CA THR A 29 2.19 6.05 -12.73
C THR A 29 2.49 4.58 -13.03
N PRO A 30 2.40 4.13 -14.28
CA PRO A 30 2.75 2.77 -14.66
C PRO A 30 4.25 2.50 -14.44
N SER A 31 4.56 1.29 -13.99
CA SER A 31 5.88 0.80 -13.60
C SER A 31 6.02 -0.66 -14.06
N LEU A 32 6.54 -0.87 -15.29
CA LEU A 32 6.57 -2.16 -15.97
C LEU A 32 5.16 -2.78 -16.09
N ASP A 33 4.75 -3.54 -15.06
CA ASP A 33 3.47 -4.26 -14.96
C ASP A 33 2.58 -3.76 -13.80
N LEU A 34 3.17 -2.95 -12.89
CA LEU A 34 2.55 -2.48 -11.65
C LEU A 34 2.46 -0.95 -11.65
N TYR A 35 1.99 -0.36 -10.56
CA TYR A 35 1.98 1.08 -10.34
C TYR A 35 3.08 1.51 -9.39
N LYS A 36 3.56 2.76 -9.54
CA LYS A 36 4.62 3.30 -8.68
C LYS A 36 4.09 3.60 -7.27
N ALA A 37 4.76 3.05 -6.26
CA ALA A 37 4.53 3.40 -4.85
C ALA A 37 5.82 3.95 -4.23
N SER A 38 5.66 4.77 -3.20
CA SER A 38 6.77 5.23 -2.39
C SER A 38 6.37 5.26 -0.92
N ALA A 39 7.23 4.74 -0.05
CA ALA A 39 7.04 4.76 1.38
C ALA A 39 8.14 5.60 2.03
N ALA A 40 7.77 6.46 2.99
CA ALA A 40 8.66 7.39 3.63
C ALA A 40 8.45 7.40 5.14
N GLY A 41 9.54 7.30 5.91
CA GLY A 41 9.50 7.29 7.37
C GLY A 41 8.99 5.98 7.98
N CYS A 42 8.97 4.87 7.23
CA CYS A 42 8.55 3.58 7.76
C CYS A 42 9.62 2.98 8.68
N GLY A 43 9.25 2.75 9.95
CA GLY A 43 10.07 1.97 10.89
C GLY A 43 10.19 0.51 10.47
N ASN A 44 9.18 0.00 9.77
CA ASN A 44 9.21 -1.33 9.20
C ASN A 44 10.04 -1.37 7.90
N LYS A 45 11.12 -2.16 7.91
CA LYS A 45 12.03 -2.31 6.77
C LYS A 45 11.34 -2.88 5.54
N ASP A 46 10.29 -3.67 5.70
CA ASP A 46 9.60 -4.23 4.56
C ASP A 46 8.73 -3.17 3.87
N LEU A 47 7.95 -2.38 4.63
CA LEU A 47 7.20 -1.23 4.12
C LEU A 47 8.12 -0.17 3.51
N ALA A 48 9.25 0.12 4.16
CA ALA A 48 10.23 1.08 3.65
C ALA A 48 10.82 0.68 2.28
N LYS A 49 10.80 -0.62 1.96
CA LYS A 49 11.24 -1.13 0.66
C LYS A 49 10.14 -1.15 -0.39
N VAL A 50 8.90 -0.80 -0.08
CA VAL A 50 7.82 -0.78 -1.07
C VAL A 50 8.15 0.20 -2.19
N SER A 51 8.12 -0.28 -3.43
CA SER A 51 8.42 0.49 -4.64
C SER A 51 7.32 0.43 -5.68
N ALA A 52 6.46 -0.58 -5.59
CA ALA A 52 5.36 -0.79 -6.51
C ALA A 52 4.09 -1.22 -5.77
N TRP A 53 2.96 -1.06 -6.43
CA TRP A 53 1.67 -1.49 -5.92
C TRP A 53 0.74 -1.89 -7.06
N ASP A 54 -0.29 -2.68 -6.73
CA ASP A 54 -1.33 -3.08 -7.67
C ASP A 54 -2.70 -3.06 -7.01
N PHE A 55 -3.75 -2.99 -7.83
CA PHE A 55 -5.14 -3.07 -7.37
C PHE A 55 -5.87 -4.16 -8.15
N ARG A 56 -6.22 -5.25 -7.46
CA ARG A 56 -6.92 -6.40 -8.05
C ARG A 56 -8.08 -6.78 -7.14
N ASP A 57 -9.24 -7.05 -7.72
CA ASP A 57 -10.41 -7.57 -7.00
C ASP A 57 -10.85 -6.75 -5.76
N GLY A 58 -10.55 -5.44 -5.72
CA GLY A 58 -10.85 -4.58 -4.57
C GLY A 58 -9.77 -4.54 -3.47
N GLU A 59 -8.67 -5.24 -3.69
CA GLU A 59 -7.51 -5.32 -2.82
C GLU A 59 -6.30 -4.59 -3.43
N VAL A 60 -5.55 -3.91 -2.57
CA VAL A 60 -4.29 -3.24 -2.84
C VAL A 60 -3.15 -4.16 -2.41
N TYR A 61 -2.30 -4.51 -3.37
CA TYR A 61 -1.11 -5.32 -3.15
C TYR A 61 0.12 -4.40 -3.19
N LEU A 62 0.91 -4.38 -2.14
CA LEU A 62 2.19 -3.66 -2.11
C LEU A 62 3.33 -4.59 -2.46
N TYR A 63 4.23 -4.13 -3.32
CA TYR A 63 5.36 -4.89 -3.82
C TYR A 63 6.68 -4.22 -3.49
N GLN A 64 7.65 -5.06 -3.17
CA GLN A 64 9.05 -4.70 -3.03
C GLN A 64 9.82 -4.88 -4.33
N PRO A 65 11.00 -4.21 -4.46
CA PRO A 65 12.00 -4.55 -5.45
C PRO A 65 12.28 -6.07 -5.40
N GLY A 66 12.09 -6.73 -6.53
CA GLY A 66 12.19 -8.20 -6.65
C GLY A 66 10.85 -8.92 -6.78
N GLY A 67 9.71 -8.21 -6.74
CA GLY A 67 8.38 -8.78 -7.02
C GLY A 67 7.69 -9.44 -5.83
N THR A 68 8.27 -9.32 -4.63
CA THR A 68 7.68 -9.89 -3.41
C THR A 68 6.55 -9.03 -2.87
N VAL A 69 5.42 -9.66 -2.55
CA VAL A 69 4.29 -8.99 -1.88
C VAL A 69 4.68 -8.67 -0.44
N THR A 70 4.65 -7.40 -0.11
CA THR A 70 4.96 -6.86 1.22
C THR A 70 3.73 -6.80 2.10
N ALA A 71 2.64 -6.27 1.57
CA ALA A 71 1.39 -6.07 2.28
C ALA A 71 0.21 -6.27 1.35
N ARG A 72 -0.90 -6.72 1.93
CA ARG A 72 -2.19 -6.78 1.24
C ARG A 72 -3.17 -5.96 2.06
N LEU A 73 -3.80 -5.02 1.39
CA LEU A 73 -4.71 -4.05 1.94
C LEU A 73 -6.02 -4.16 1.18
N ARG A 74 -7.14 -3.82 1.81
CA ARG A 74 -8.44 -3.74 1.15
C ARG A 74 -9.09 -2.43 1.52
N GLN A 75 -9.94 -1.92 0.65
CA GLN A 75 -10.69 -0.72 0.96
C GLN A 75 -11.75 -1.03 2.02
N ALA A 76 -11.74 -0.30 3.13
CA ALA A 76 -12.68 -0.46 4.23
C ALA A 76 -13.09 0.92 4.78
N GLY A 77 -14.39 1.22 4.77
CA GLY A 77 -14.94 2.41 5.45
C GLY A 77 -14.34 3.77 5.07
N GLY A 78 -13.75 3.92 3.88
CA GLY A 78 -13.08 5.15 3.44
C GLY A 78 -11.55 5.17 3.63
N GLY A 79 -11.00 4.15 4.30
CA GLY A 79 -9.57 3.89 4.46
C GLY A 79 -9.12 2.61 3.75
N LEU A 80 -7.90 2.18 4.08
CA LEU A 80 -7.33 0.90 3.67
C LEU A 80 -6.97 0.11 4.92
N GLU A 81 -7.34 -1.16 4.98
CA GLU A 81 -7.01 -2.04 6.11
C GLU A 81 -6.46 -3.36 5.61
N GLY A 82 -5.53 -3.95 6.33
CA GLY A 82 -4.85 -5.13 5.85
C GLY A 82 -3.79 -5.66 6.80
N ALA A 83 -2.86 -6.44 6.23
CA ALA A 83 -1.75 -6.99 6.97
C ALA A 83 -0.50 -7.15 6.10
N LEU A 84 0.65 -7.12 6.75
CA LEU A 84 1.92 -7.45 6.12
C LEU A 84 1.97 -8.94 5.81
N SER A 85 2.27 -9.29 4.55
CA SER A 85 2.35 -10.70 4.11
C SER A 85 3.49 -11.46 4.78
N LYS A 86 4.53 -10.77 5.24
CA LYS A 86 5.75 -11.39 5.79
C LYS A 86 5.70 -11.60 7.29
N SER A 87 5.19 -10.61 8.04
CA SER A 87 5.12 -10.64 9.51
C SER A 87 3.72 -10.93 10.04
N GLY A 88 2.67 -10.83 9.21
CA GLY A 88 1.28 -10.93 9.65
C GLY A 88 0.80 -9.74 10.49
N ALA A 89 1.63 -8.70 10.67
CA ALA A 89 1.25 -7.54 11.45
C ALA A 89 0.11 -6.78 10.76
N GLN A 90 -0.87 -6.34 11.55
CA GLN A 90 -1.96 -5.51 11.07
C GLN A 90 -1.43 -4.18 10.57
N LEU A 91 -1.97 -3.74 9.44
CA LEU A 91 -1.63 -2.50 8.77
C LEU A 91 -2.92 -1.77 8.45
N SER A 92 -3.08 -0.58 9.00
CA SER A 92 -4.20 0.31 8.68
C SER A 92 -3.65 1.55 8.01
N MET A 93 -4.30 2.02 6.94
CA MET A 93 -3.97 3.28 6.30
C MET A 93 -5.18 4.22 6.26
N ALA A 94 -4.92 5.44 6.71
CA ALA A 94 -5.85 6.55 6.68
C ALA A 94 -5.27 7.70 5.87
N ARG A 95 -6.10 8.66 5.45
CA ARG A 95 -5.63 9.90 4.81
C ARG A 95 -5.20 10.92 5.86
#